data_AF-A0A9Q3T082-F1
#
_entry.id   AF-A0A9Q3T082-F1
#
_cell.length_a   1.000
_cell.length_b   1.000
_cell.length_c   1.000
_cell.angle_alpha   90.00
_cell.angle_beta   90.00
_cell.angle_gamma   90.00
#
_symmetry.space_group_name_H-M   'P 1'
#
loop_
_entity.id
_entity.type
_entity.pdbx_description
1 polymer ?
#
loop_
_entity_poly.entity_id
_entity_poly.type
_entity_poly.pdbx_seq_one_letter_code
_entity_poly.pdbx_strand_id
1 'polypeptide(L)'
;MTVNIYDNANEMANVLKQTQEYTAWQKAFDDIQNNEEAKNLFGKFQEVQVAVQKMMQVQQQPNPEQEKEWDIIAAEVQKNELITALLTAEQALNKLLTELNDIITKPVADAYAQLRK
;
A
#
# COMPACT_ATOMS: atom_id res chain seq x y z
N MET A 1 -5.91 26.19 -26.82
CA MET A 1 -5.04 25.83 -25.68
C MET A 1 -5.12 24.33 -25.54
N THR A 2 -4.00 23.64 -25.73
CA THR A 2 -3.91 22.19 -25.51
C THR A 2 -4.06 21.94 -24.02
N VAL A 3 -5.08 21.18 -23.62
CA VAL A 3 -5.24 20.77 -22.21
C VAL A 3 -4.13 19.79 -21.90
N ASN A 4 -3.26 20.15 -20.95
CA ASN A 4 -2.18 19.30 -20.49
C ASN A 4 -2.62 18.52 -19.24
N ILE A 5 -2.97 17.25 -19.43
CA ILE A 5 -3.43 16.37 -18.34
C ILE A 5 -2.42 16.24 -17.19
N TYR A 6 -1.12 16.47 -17.45
CA TYR A 6 -0.10 16.43 -16.41
C TYR A 6 -0.25 17.57 -15.39
N ASP A 7 -0.82 18.71 -15.76
CA ASP A 7 -1.07 19.80 -14.82
C ASP A 7 -2.15 19.40 -13.81
N ASN A 8 -3.22 18.75 -14.28
CA ASN A 8 -4.26 18.18 -13.42
C ASN A 8 -3.72 17.04 -12.55
N ALA A 9 -2.87 16.17 -13.09
CA ALA A 9 -2.25 15.10 -12.31
C ALA A 9 -1.34 15.65 -11.19
N ASN A 10 -0.58 16.71 -11.47
CA ASN A 10 0.24 17.40 -10.47
C ASN A 10 -0.63 18.08 -9.40
N GLU A 11 -1.75 18.70 -9.80
CA GLU A 11 -2.71 19.26 -8.85
C GLU A 11 -3.31 18.18 -7.94
N MET A 12 -3.74 17.05 -8.53
CA MET A 12 -4.23 15.89 -7.77
C MET A 12 -3.18 15.38 -6.78
N ALA A 13 -1.91 15.27 -7.18
CA ALA A 13 -0.83 14.85 -6.29
C ALA A 13 -0.61 15.84 -5.12
N ASN A 14 -0.78 17.14 -5.35
CA ASN A 14 -0.69 18.14 -4.29
C ASN A 14 -1.88 18.09 -3.33
N VAL A 15 -3.10 17.92 -3.85
CA VAL A 15 -4.32 17.79 -3.05
C VAL A 15 -4.33 16.49 -2.27
N LEU A 16 -3.84 15.39 -2.86
CA LEU A 16 -3.72 14.08 -2.20
C LEU A 16 -2.96 14.20 -0.87
N LYS A 17 -1.89 15.00 -0.83
CA LYS A 17 -1.10 15.22 0.40
C LYS A 17 -1.90 15.86 1.54
N GLN A 18 -3.00 16.54 1.22
CA GLN A 18 -3.88 17.21 2.18
C GLN A 18 -5.05 16.31 2.63
N THR A 19 -5.22 15.15 2.00
CA THR A 19 -6.29 14.21 2.37
C THR A 19 -6.06 13.59 3.74
N GLN A 20 -7.15 13.18 4.38
CA GLN A 20 -7.08 12.54 5.69
C GLN A 20 -6.30 11.21 5.61
N GLU A 21 -6.45 10.49 4.52
CA GLU A 21 -5.85 9.20 4.23
C GLU A 21 -4.33 9.33 4.11
N TYR A 22 -3.84 10.31 3.35
CA TYR A 22 -2.40 10.56 3.22
C TYR A 22 -1.79 11.07 4.53
N THR A 23 -2.45 12.01 5.20
CA THR A 23 -1.96 12.57 6.48
C THR A 23 -1.94 11.53 7.59
N ALA A 24 -2.94 10.65 7.66
CA ALA A 24 -2.97 9.52 8.60
C ALA A 24 -1.85 8.51 8.29
N TRP A 25 -1.64 8.18 7.02
CA TRP A 25 -0.55 7.32 6.59
C TRP A 25 0.82 7.91 6.95
N GLN A 26 1.05 9.19 6.64
CA GLN A 26 2.31 9.86 6.93
C GLN A 26 2.58 9.87 8.44
N LYS A 27 1.57 10.19 9.25
CA LYS A 27 1.69 10.17 10.71
C LYS A 27 2.03 8.77 11.23
N ALA A 28 1.32 7.74 10.77
CA ALA A 28 1.59 6.36 11.21
C ALA A 28 3.00 5.89 10.80
N PHE A 29 3.45 6.32 9.62
CA PHE A 29 4.81 6.06 9.15
C PHE A 29 5.85 6.74 10.04
N ASP A 30 5.67 8.02 10.35
CA ASP A 30 6.54 8.77 11.25
C ASP A 30 6.54 8.16 12.66
N ASP A 31 5.38 7.74 13.18
CA ASP A 31 5.26 7.09 14.50
C ASP A 31 6.07 5.78 14.56
N ILE A 32 6.11 4.99 13.48
CA ILE A 32 6.98 3.81 13.37
C ILE A 32 8.45 4.19 13.29
N GLN A 33 8.81 5.20 12.50
CA GLN A 33 10.22 5.63 12.36
C GLN A 33 10.81 6.11 13.69
N ASN A 34 9.98 6.69 14.54
CA ASN A 34 10.36 7.18 15.87
C ASN A 34 10.36 6.09 16.95
N ASN A 35 9.94 4.86 16.65
CA ASN A 35 9.93 3.73 17.57
C ASN A 35 10.87 2.62 17.07
N GLU A 36 12.00 2.42 17.76
CA GLU A 36 13.02 1.44 17.33
C GLU A 36 12.51 0.00 17.25
N GLU A 37 11.63 -0.40 18.16
CA GLU A 37 11.04 -1.74 18.18
C GLU A 37 10.13 -1.95 16.96
N ALA A 38 9.18 -1.05 16.75
CA ALA A 38 8.25 -1.10 15.62
C ALA A 38 8.99 -1.00 14.29
N LYS A 39 10.02 -0.15 14.20
CA LYS A 39 10.87 -0.02 13.01
C LYS A 39 11.60 -1.31 12.67
N ASN A 40 12.21 -1.97 13.67
CA ASN A 40 12.92 -3.23 13.47
C ASN A 40 11.95 -4.34 13.05
N LEU A 41 10.81 -4.44 13.73
CA LEU A 41 9.79 -5.43 13.43
C LEU A 41 9.17 -5.23 12.03
N PHE A 42 8.89 -3.98 11.66
CA PHE A 42 8.42 -3.63 10.31
C PHE A 42 9.46 -3.98 9.23
N GLY A 43 10.75 -3.72 9.48
CA GLY A 43 11.83 -4.11 8.58
C GLY A 43 11.87 -5.63 8.33
N LYS A 44 11.80 -6.44 9.40
CA LYS A 44 11.72 -7.90 9.28
C LYS A 44 10.49 -8.34 8.48
N PHE A 45 9.34 -7.72 8.71
CA PHE A 45 8.12 -8.03 7.96
C PHE A 45 8.25 -7.72 6.47
N GLN A 46 8.90 -6.61 6.10
CA GLN A 46 9.19 -6.29 4.70
C GLN A 46 10.12 -7.34 4.06
N GLU A 47 11.14 -7.80 4.78
CA GLU A 47 12.02 -8.88 4.29
C GLU A 47 11.25 -10.17 4.04
N VAL A 48 10.35 -10.54 4.95
CA VAL A 48 9.44 -11.69 4.80
C VAL A 48 8.57 -11.53 3.55
N GLN A 49 7.93 -10.36 3.35
CA GLN A 49 7.11 -10.13 2.16
C GLN A 49 7.91 -10.28 0.86
N VAL A 50 9.13 -9.73 0.80
CA VAL A 50 10.00 -9.86 -0.38
C VAL A 50 10.41 -11.32 -0.60
N ALA A 51 10.73 -12.06 0.46
CA ALA A 51 11.08 -13.48 0.39
C ALA A 51 9.90 -14.31 -0.14
N VAL A 52 8.69 -14.07 0.38
CA VAL A 52 7.44 -14.70 -0.09
C VAL A 52 7.21 -14.42 -1.57
N GLN A 53 7.30 -13.14 -1.99
CA GLN A 53 7.12 -12.77 -3.40
C GLN A 53 8.13 -13.43 -4.33
N LYS A 54 9.39 -13.58 -3.91
CA LYS A 54 10.41 -14.30 -4.67
C LYS A 54 10.08 -15.79 -4.78
N MET A 55 9.71 -16.43 -3.67
CA MET A 55 9.32 -17.84 -3.65
C MET A 55 8.13 -18.14 -4.56
N MET A 56 7.12 -17.26 -4.56
CA MET A 56 5.96 -17.38 -5.46
C MET A 56 6.37 -17.32 -6.94
N GLN A 57 7.34 -16.46 -7.31
CA GLN A 57 7.83 -16.37 -8.68
C GLN A 57 8.56 -17.65 -9.14
N VAL A 58 9.33 -18.28 -8.23
CA VAL A 58 10.07 -19.51 -8.54
C VAL A 58 9.28 -20.79 -8.23
N GLN A 59 7.99 -20.66 -7.86
CA GLN A 59 7.10 -21.76 -7.44
C GLN A 59 7.71 -22.63 -6.33
N GLN A 60 8.46 -22.02 -5.42
CA GLN A 60 9.09 -22.68 -4.29
C GLN A 60 8.25 -22.49 -3.03
N GLN A 61 8.16 -23.52 -2.20
CA GLN A 61 7.51 -23.44 -0.89
C GLN A 61 8.54 -23.07 0.18
N PRO A 62 8.17 -22.26 1.19
CA PRO A 62 9.03 -22.05 2.35
C PRO A 62 9.27 -23.36 3.07
N ASN A 63 10.45 -23.51 3.66
CA ASN A 63 10.72 -24.65 4.53
C ASN A 63 10.05 -24.46 5.91
N PRO A 64 9.94 -25.51 6.74
CA PRO A 64 9.26 -25.42 8.04
C PRO A 64 9.88 -24.41 9.02
N GLU A 65 11.18 -24.14 8.91
CA GLU A 65 11.88 -23.16 9.75
C GLU A 65 11.51 -21.73 9.34
N GLN A 66 11.46 -21.45 8.03
CA GLN A 66 11.02 -20.18 7.46
C GLN A 66 9.56 -19.91 7.75
N GLU A 67 8.68 -20.91 7.56
CA GLU A 67 7.26 -20.78 7.85
C GLU A 67 7.04 -20.38 9.32
N LYS A 68 7.72 -21.05 10.25
CA LYS A 68 7.66 -20.72 11.68
C LYS A 68 8.18 -19.31 11.99
N GLU A 69 9.30 -18.90 11.38
CA GLU A 69 9.85 -17.56 11.56
C GLU A 69 8.87 -16.49 11.06
N TRP A 70 8.25 -16.72 9.90
CA TRP A 70 7.28 -15.80 9.32
C TRP A 70 6.01 -15.70 10.15
N ASP A 71 5.50 -16.81 10.69
CA ASP A 71 4.35 -16.81 11.59
C ASP A 71 4.63 -16.01 12.86
N ILE A 72 5.84 -16.13 13.44
CA ILE A 72 6.24 -15.34 14.60
C ILE A 72 6.26 -13.85 14.26
N ILE A 73 6.92 -13.48 13.17
CA ILE A 73 7.02 -12.07 12.74
C ILE A 73 5.62 -11.50 12.46
N ALA A 74 4.75 -12.26 11.78
CA ALA A 74 3.38 -11.86 11.50
C ALA A 74 2.57 -11.66 12.79
N ALA A 75 2.72 -12.56 13.77
CA ALA A 75 2.04 -12.44 15.06
C ALA A 75 2.56 -11.25 15.87
N GLU A 76 3.86 -10.96 15.83
CA GLU A 76 4.44 -9.77 16.47
C GLU A 76 3.93 -8.49 15.82
N VAL A 77 3.90 -8.44 14.48
CA VAL A 77 3.37 -7.31 13.71
C VAL A 77 1.92 -7.01 14.07
N GLN A 78 1.08 -8.04 14.16
CA GLN A 78 -0.34 -7.91 14.54
C GLN A 78 -0.53 -7.41 15.98
N LYS A 79 0.43 -7.66 16.87
CA LYS A 79 0.39 -7.17 18.25
C LYS A 79 0.89 -5.75 18.38
N ASN A 80 1.68 -5.25 17.43
CA ASN A 80 2.20 -3.90 17.46
C ASN A 80 1.17 -2.91 16.90
N GLU A 81 0.64 -2.05 17.77
CA GLU A 81 -0.39 -1.08 17.41
C GLU A 81 0.09 -0.05 16.38
N LEU A 82 1.38 0.32 16.40
CA LEU A 82 1.93 1.28 15.43
C LEU A 82 1.96 0.68 14.03
N ILE A 83 2.39 -0.57 13.91
CA ILE A 83 2.42 -1.28 12.62
C ILE A 83 1.00 -1.50 12.11
N THR A 84 0.08 -1.94 12.99
CA THR A 84 -1.32 -2.14 12.61
C THR A 84 -2.00 -0.83 12.17
N ALA A 85 -1.67 0.29 12.82
CA ALA A 85 -2.14 1.62 12.42
C ALA A 85 -1.60 2.02 11.04
N LEU A 86 -0.32 1.76 10.74
CA LEU A 86 0.24 2.00 9.41
C LEU A 86 -0.46 1.15 8.35
N LEU A 87 -0.63 -0.15 8.57
CA LEU A 87 -1.28 -1.05 7.62
C LEU A 87 -2.72 -0.60 7.32
N THR A 88 -3.45 -0.17 8.35
CA THR A 88 -4.82 0.37 8.19
C THR A 88 -4.82 1.66 7.37
N ALA A 89 -3.89 2.57 7.65
CA ALA A 89 -3.76 3.82 6.92
C ALA A 89 -3.33 3.59 5.45
N GLU A 90 -2.44 2.62 5.20
CA GLU A 90 -2.05 2.19 3.85
C GLU A 90 -3.24 1.62 3.08
N GLN A 91 -4.08 0.80 3.71
CA GLN A 91 -5.30 0.28 3.07
C GLN A 91 -6.27 1.39 2.69
N ALA A 92 -6.49 2.37 3.58
CA ALA A 92 -7.35 3.51 3.30
C ALA A 92 -6.80 4.36 2.14
N LEU A 93 -5.50 4.64 2.14
CA LEU A 93 -4.84 5.35 1.06
C LEU A 93 -4.90 4.59 -0.27
N ASN A 94 -4.69 3.27 -0.25
CA ASN A 94 -4.80 2.42 -1.43
C ASN A 94 -6.22 2.46 -2.02
N LYS A 95 -7.24 2.34 -1.17
CA LYS A 95 -8.64 2.45 -1.58
C LYS A 95 -8.92 3.79 -2.27
N LEU A 96 -8.51 4.90 -1.67
CA LEU A 96 -8.65 6.23 -2.26
C LEU A 96 -7.98 6.28 -3.65
N LEU A 97 -6.75 5.77 -3.78
CA LEU A 97 -6.03 5.74 -5.05
C LEU A 97 -6.73 4.87 -6.11
N THR A 98 -7.31 3.74 -5.72
CA THR A 98 -8.11 2.90 -6.61
C THR A 98 -9.36 3.63 -7.08
N GLU A 99 -10.11 4.28 -6.18
CA GLU A 99 -11.29 5.07 -6.53
C GLU A 99 -10.94 6.21 -7.50
N LEU A 100 -9.80 6.88 -7.30
CA LEU A 100 -9.29 7.89 -8.23
C LEU A 100 -8.92 7.28 -9.59
N ASN A 101 -8.28 6.10 -9.61
CA ASN A 101 -7.94 5.42 -10.85
C ASN A 101 -9.20 5.02 -11.65
N ASP A 102 -10.22 4.52 -10.96
CA ASP A 102 -11.51 4.19 -11.57
C ASP A 102 -12.16 5.43 -12.20
N ILE A 103 -12.13 6.58 -11.52
CA ILE A 103 -12.65 7.85 -12.07
C ILE A 103 -11.89 8.25 -13.33
N ILE A 104 -10.56 8.16 -13.32
CA ILE A 104 -9.70 8.53 -14.45
C ILE A 104 -9.93 7.60 -15.65
N THR A 105 -10.15 6.30 -15.41
CA THR A 105 -10.28 5.28 -16.46
C THR A 105 -11.71 5.08 -16.93
N LYS A 106 -12.72 5.54 -16.18
CA LYS A 106 -14.15 5.43 -16.50
C LYS A 106 -14.51 5.86 -17.93
N PRO A 107 -14.01 6.99 -18.48
CA PRO A 107 -14.34 7.38 -19.85
C PRO A 107 -13.91 6.35 -20.90
N VAL A 108 -12.82 5.63 -20.66
CA VAL A 108 -12.33 4.56 -21.53
C VAL A 108 -13.26 3.34 -21.42
N ALA A 109 -13.64 2.97 -20.19
CA ALA A 109 -14.57 1.87 -19.96
C ALA A 109 -15.94 2.14 -20.60
N ASP A 110 -16.46 3.36 -20.47
CA ASP A 110 -17.73 3.78 -21.07
C ASP A 110 -17.68 3.72 -22.61
N ALA A 111 -16.56 4.13 -23.21
CA ALA A 111 -16.36 4.01 -24.67
C ALA A 111 -16.40 2.55 -25.14
N TYR A 112 -15.74 1.63 -24.44
CA TYR A 112 -15.81 0.19 -24.75
C TYR A 112 -17.22 -0.39 -24.55
N ALA A 113 -17.98 0.07 -23.55
CA ALA A 113 -19.34 -0.38 -23.31
C ALA A 113 -20.31 0.07 -24.41
N GLN A 114 -20.11 1.24 -25.00
CA GLN A 114 -20.90 1.74 -26.12
C GLN A 114 -20.68 0.94 -27.41
N LEU A 115 -19.47 0.41 -27.64
CA LEU A 115 -19.15 -0.43 -28.82
C LEU A 115 -19.81 -1.82 -28.77
N ARG A 116 -20.27 -2.27 -27.60
CA ARG A 116 -20.94 -3.56 -27.40
C ARG A 116 -22.47 -3.48 -27.44
N LYS A 117 -23.02 -2.27 -27.62
CA LYS A 117 -24.45 -2.04 -27.85
C LYS A 117 -24.74 -1.92 -29.34
#